data_AF-A0AAD9MQ38-F1
#
_entry.id   AF-A0AAD9MQ38-F1
#
_cell.length_a   1.000
_cell.length_b   1.000
_cell.length_c   1.000
_cell.angle_alpha   90.00
_cell.angle_beta   90.00
_cell.angle_gamma   90.00
#
_symmetry.space_group_name_H-M   'P 1'
#
loop_
_entity.id
_entity.type
_entity.pdbx_description
1 polymer ?
#
loop_
_entity_poly.entity_id
_entity_poly.type
_entity_poly.pdbx_seq_one_letter_code
_entity_poly.pdbx_strand_id
1 'polypeptide(L)'
;MSTPDLLSHRDINSESALPTVTEESITVYMQLFDADMSSKLEDMYRSRFLCSIRNPKYGADTFICGRGCAEMRKSTVYTVDRKLDVCGVLQESQYQGGAGMGPEANCKHVYVVLYALAKAADGIICFETCTQRLHTFHHVKKHTDSPVKMEHFMLLSDGNLQRVLDLDPSP
;
A
#
# COMPACT_ATOMS: atom_id res chain seq x y z
N MET A 1 -21.21 1.01 -13.52
CA MET A 1 -20.74 2.36 -13.20
C MET A 1 -20.00 2.96 -14.39
N SER A 2 -20.33 4.19 -14.79
CA SER A 2 -19.46 4.97 -15.70
C SER A 2 -18.30 5.54 -14.90
N THR A 3 -17.10 4.99 -15.06
CA THR A 3 -15.90 5.47 -14.37
C THR A 3 -15.40 6.77 -15.02
N PRO A 4 -14.94 7.76 -14.23
CA PRO A 4 -14.35 8.98 -14.76
C PRO A 4 -13.12 8.70 -15.64
N ASP A 5 -12.77 9.65 -16.51
CA ASP A 5 -11.59 9.53 -17.37
C ASP A 5 -10.30 9.34 -16.54
N LEU A 6 -9.36 8.56 -17.07
CA LEU A 6 -8.12 8.21 -16.37
C LEU A 6 -7.30 9.45 -15.98
N LEU A 7 -7.36 10.53 -16.77
CA LEU A 7 -6.66 11.78 -16.51
C LEU A 7 -7.21 12.57 -15.31
N SER A 8 -8.44 12.27 -14.87
CA SER A 8 -9.06 12.92 -13.71
C SER A 8 -8.57 12.36 -12.37
N HIS A 9 -7.93 11.18 -12.38
CA HIS A 9 -7.52 10.48 -11.18
C HIS A 9 -6.30 11.13 -10.54
N ARG A 10 -6.47 11.64 -9.32
CA ARG A 10 -5.37 12.16 -8.48
C ARG A 10 -5.26 11.35 -7.21
N ASP A 11 -4.04 11.20 -6.70
CA ASP A 11 -3.81 10.56 -5.40
C ASP A 11 -4.44 11.41 -4.29
N ILE A 12 -4.97 10.75 -3.27
CA ILE A 12 -5.55 11.42 -2.09
C ILE A 12 -4.41 12.04 -1.28
N ASN A 13 -4.52 13.33 -1.00
CA ASN A 13 -3.60 14.12 -0.18
C ASN A 13 -4.40 15.05 0.77
N SER A 14 -3.70 15.85 1.57
CA SER A 14 -4.29 16.78 2.53
C SER A 14 -5.21 17.85 1.90
N GLU A 15 -5.10 18.10 0.60
CA GLU A 15 -5.92 19.06 -0.14
C GLU A 15 -7.14 18.39 -0.80
N SER A 16 -7.27 17.07 -0.69
CA SER A 16 -8.36 16.32 -1.29
C SER A 16 -9.63 16.50 -0.47
N ALA A 17 -10.65 17.11 -1.07
CA ALA A 17 -11.99 17.15 -0.51
C ALA A 17 -12.61 15.74 -0.60
N LEU A 18 -12.69 15.06 0.53
CA LEU A 18 -13.33 13.76 0.67
C LEU A 18 -14.55 13.89 1.57
N PRO A 19 -15.64 13.17 1.27
CA PRO A 19 -16.76 13.07 2.19
C PRO A 19 -16.31 12.31 3.45
N THR A 20 -16.93 12.62 4.58
CA THR A 20 -16.61 11.97 5.85
C THR A 20 -17.20 10.57 5.87
N VAL A 21 -16.34 9.55 5.97
CA VAL A 21 -16.75 8.15 6.14
C VAL A 21 -16.42 7.74 7.58
N THR A 22 -17.39 7.25 8.35
CA THR A 22 -17.17 6.82 9.74
C THR A 22 -17.13 5.30 9.84
N GLU A 23 -16.43 4.76 10.85
CA GLU A 23 -16.44 3.32 11.11
C GLU A 23 -17.84 2.77 11.37
N GLU A 24 -18.68 3.54 12.08
CA GLU A 24 -20.08 3.20 12.30
C GLU A 24 -20.85 3.02 11.00
N SER A 25 -20.67 3.93 10.03
CA SER A 25 -21.30 3.81 8.71
C SER A 25 -20.86 2.52 7.99
N ILE A 26 -19.58 2.17 8.09
CA ILE A 26 -19.04 0.94 7.50
C ILE A 26 -19.64 -0.29 8.17
N THR A 27 -19.77 -0.31 9.50
CA THR A 27 -20.41 -1.43 10.21
C THR A 27 -21.87 -1.60 9.78
N VAL A 28 -22.61 -0.51 9.64
CA VAL A 28 -24.00 -0.55 9.12
C VAL A 28 -24.03 -1.10 7.70
N TYR A 29 -23.11 -0.68 6.82
CA TYR A 29 -23.00 -1.25 5.47
C TYR A 29 -22.71 -2.75 5.48
N MET A 30 -21.80 -3.20 6.33
CA MET A 30 -21.46 -4.61 6.44
C MET A 30 -22.67 -5.43 6.90
N GLN A 31 -23.44 -4.93 7.87
CA GLN A 31 -24.67 -5.56 8.34
C GLN A 31 -25.76 -5.64 7.27
N LEU A 32 -25.93 -4.60 6.44
CA LEU A 32 -26.90 -4.60 5.34
C LEU A 32 -26.66 -5.69 4.30
N PHE A 33 -25.42 -6.15 4.16
CA PHE A 33 -25.02 -7.19 3.21
C PHE A 33 -24.62 -8.50 3.89
N ASP A 34 -25.05 -8.73 5.14
CA ASP A 34 -24.75 -9.93 5.94
C ASP A 34 -23.25 -10.28 6.01
N ALA A 35 -22.38 -9.26 5.99
CA ALA A 35 -20.94 -9.42 6.10
C ALA A 35 -20.49 -9.18 7.55
N ASP A 36 -19.84 -10.17 8.17
CA ASP A 36 -19.10 -9.98 9.41
C ASP A 36 -17.60 -10.20 9.18
N MET A 37 -16.85 -9.10 9.04
CA MET A 37 -15.40 -9.12 8.76
C MET A 37 -14.65 -8.02 9.51
N SER A 38 -15.15 -7.55 10.65
CA SER A 38 -14.57 -6.40 11.38
C SER A 38 -13.09 -6.59 11.75
N SER A 39 -12.73 -7.73 12.34
CA SER A 39 -11.33 -8.06 12.69
C SER A 39 -10.44 -8.21 11.46
N LYS A 40 -10.92 -8.96 10.46
CA LYS A 40 -10.19 -9.20 9.21
C LYS A 40 -9.94 -7.91 8.42
N LEU A 41 -10.87 -6.97 8.48
CA LEU A 41 -10.77 -5.67 7.83
C LEU A 41 -9.59 -4.86 8.37
N GLU A 42 -9.47 -4.78 9.69
CA GLU A 42 -8.37 -4.09 10.36
C GLU A 42 -7.03 -4.76 10.04
N ASP A 43 -6.97 -6.09 10.11
CA ASP A 43 -5.76 -6.86 9.79
C ASP A 43 -5.29 -6.63 8.34
N MET A 44 -6.21 -6.62 7.39
CA MET A 44 -5.90 -6.33 5.99
C MET A 44 -5.37 -4.91 5.81
N TYR A 45 -5.98 -3.93 6.48
CA TYR A 45 -5.51 -2.54 6.43
C TYR A 45 -4.11 -2.40 7.01
N ARG A 46 -3.87 -2.90 8.22
CA ARG A 46 -2.56 -2.87 8.90
C ARG A 46 -1.48 -3.63 8.12
N SER A 47 -1.85 -4.69 7.40
CA SER A 47 -0.95 -5.47 6.55
C SER A 47 -0.52 -4.77 5.25
N ARG A 48 -0.86 -3.49 5.07
CA ARG A 48 -0.52 -2.64 3.90
C ARG A 48 -1.01 -3.21 2.58
N PHE A 49 -2.24 -3.70 2.59
CA PHE A 49 -2.82 -4.41 1.48
C PHE A 49 -3.26 -3.50 0.32
N LEU A 50 -3.45 -2.21 0.62
CA LEU A 50 -3.77 -1.17 -0.34
C LEU A 50 -2.53 -0.71 -1.08
N CYS A 51 -2.51 -0.77 -2.40
CA CYS A 51 -1.44 -0.22 -3.22
C CYS A 51 -1.57 1.29 -3.38
N SER A 52 -2.79 1.77 -3.65
CA SER A 52 -3.08 3.19 -3.85
C SER A 52 -4.57 3.46 -3.68
N ILE A 53 -4.92 4.67 -3.24
CA ILE A 53 -6.29 5.19 -3.30
C ILE A 53 -6.26 6.54 -4.00
N ARG A 54 -7.14 6.71 -4.99
CA ARG A 54 -7.25 7.90 -5.82
C ARG A 54 -8.67 8.45 -5.80
N ASN A 55 -8.77 9.76 -5.90
CA ASN A 55 -10.03 10.49 -5.98
C ASN A 55 -10.12 11.22 -7.33
N PRO A 56 -10.72 10.60 -8.37
CA PRO A 56 -11.11 11.32 -9.56
C PRO A 56 -12.25 12.31 -9.28
N LYS A 57 -12.04 13.58 -9.64
CA LYS A 57 -13.10 14.59 -9.58
C LYS A 57 -14.04 14.42 -10.77
N TYR A 58 -15.32 14.13 -10.50
CA TYR A 58 -16.33 14.02 -11.54
C TYR A 58 -17.71 14.51 -11.06
N GLY A 59 -18.09 15.73 -11.46
CA GLY A 59 -19.39 16.32 -11.09
C GLY A 59 -19.50 16.62 -9.60
N ALA A 60 -20.68 16.35 -9.01
CA ALA A 60 -20.98 16.56 -7.60
C ALA A 60 -20.69 15.33 -6.72
N ASP A 61 -20.57 14.15 -7.34
CA ASP A 61 -20.33 12.89 -6.65
C ASP A 61 -18.83 12.66 -6.43
N THR A 62 -18.48 11.99 -5.34
CA THR A 62 -17.08 11.63 -5.08
C THR A 62 -16.80 10.23 -5.58
N PHE A 63 -15.87 10.11 -6.51
CA PHE A 63 -15.44 8.82 -7.02
C PHE A 63 -14.14 8.41 -6.36
N ILE A 64 -14.05 7.16 -5.91
CA ILE A 64 -12.86 6.62 -5.26
C ILE A 64 -12.40 5.37 -6.00
N CYS A 65 -11.17 5.41 -6.49
CA CYS A 65 -10.49 4.29 -7.12
C CYS A 65 -9.45 3.73 -6.15
N GLY A 66 -9.72 2.57 -5.58
CA GLY A 66 -8.79 1.84 -4.73
C GLY A 66 -8.13 0.70 -5.50
N ARG A 67 -6.82 0.53 -5.34
CA ARG A 67 -6.08 -0.65 -5.83
C ARG A 67 -5.60 -1.44 -4.65
N GLY A 68 -5.99 -2.71 -4.56
CA GLY A 68 -5.61 -3.61 -3.47
C GLY A 68 -4.98 -4.89 -4.00
N CYS A 69 -4.02 -5.44 -3.27
CA CYS A 69 -3.46 -6.76 -3.57
C CYS A 69 -4.54 -7.86 -3.45
N ALA A 70 -4.26 -9.07 -3.93
CA ALA A 70 -5.02 -10.26 -3.59
C ALA A 70 -4.51 -10.87 -2.28
N GLU A 71 -5.40 -11.46 -1.47
CA GLU A 71 -5.06 -11.88 -0.09
C GLU A 71 -3.98 -12.96 -0.12
N MET A 72 -4.15 -13.92 -1.03
CA MET A 72 -3.28 -15.06 -1.19
C MET A 72 -2.05 -14.77 -2.07
N ARG A 73 -2.09 -13.72 -2.90
CA ARG A 73 -1.06 -13.43 -3.90
C ARG A 73 -0.87 -11.93 -4.08
N LYS A 74 0.06 -11.35 -3.31
CA LYS A 74 0.32 -9.91 -3.31
C LYS A 74 0.78 -9.32 -4.65
N SER A 75 1.25 -10.16 -5.59
CA SER A 75 1.58 -9.73 -6.96
C SER A 75 0.35 -9.46 -7.83
N THR A 76 -0.81 -9.99 -7.46
CA THR A 76 -2.07 -9.75 -8.16
C THR A 76 -2.74 -8.54 -7.52
N VAL A 77 -3.08 -7.55 -8.33
CA VAL A 77 -3.71 -6.30 -7.88
C VAL A 77 -5.08 -6.19 -8.51
N TYR A 78 -6.10 -5.95 -7.69
CA TYR A 78 -7.46 -5.70 -8.12
C TYR A 78 -7.77 -4.22 -7.97
N THR A 79 -8.54 -3.71 -8.94
CA THR A 79 -9.13 -2.38 -8.87
C THR A 79 -10.52 -2.48 -8.26
N VAL A 80 -10.82 -1.52 -7.39
CA VAL A 80 -12.12 -1.35 -6.74
C VAL A 80 -12.53 0.11 -6.92
N ASP A 81 -13.49 0.35 -7.80
CA ASP A 81 -14.04 1.67 -8.08
C ASP A 81 -15.34 1.88 -7.31
N ARG A 82 -15.53 3.10 -6.83
CA ARG A 82 -16.69 3.45 -6.00
C ARG A 82 -17.21 4.82 -6.30
N LYS A 83 -18.50 4.96 -6.04
CA LYS A 83 -19.20 6.23 -6.01
C LYS A 83 -19.76 6.47 -4.62
N LEU A 84 -19.34 7.57 -4.02
CA LEU A 84 -19.85 8.08 -2.75
C LEU A 84 -20.67 9.35 -3.03
N ASP A 85 -21.75 9.53 -2.28
CA ASP A 85 -22.47 10.81 -2.27
C ASP A 85 -21.74 11.86 -1.40
N VAL A 86 -22.32 13.05 -1.32
CA VAL A 86 -21.81 14.16 -0.51
C VAL A 86 -21.75 13.87 1.00
N CYS A 87 -22.52 12.89 1.47
CA CYS A 87 -22.56 12.45 2.86
C CYS A 87 -21.59 11.29 3.15
N GLY A 88 -20.88 10.78 2.13
CA GLY A 88 -19.97 9.64 2.28
C GLY A 88 -20.66 8.29 2.23
N VAL A 89 -21.93 8.25 1.80
CA VAL A 89 -22.72 7.04 1.65
C VAL A 89 -22.32 6.35 0.34
N LEU A 90 -22.01 5.06 0.42
CA LEU A 90 -21.70 4.22 -0.74
C LEU A 90 -22.95 4.02 -1.60
N GLN A 91 -22.87 4.47 -2.87
CA GLN A 91 -23.94 4.38 -3.86
C GLN A 91 -23.71 3.20 -4.81
N GLU A 92 -22.51 3.11 -5.38
CA GLU A 92 -22.11 2.02 -6.31
C GLU A 92 -20.69 1.55 -6.01
N SER A 93 -20.43 0.27 -6.20
CA SER A 93 -19.12 -0.35 -6.03
C SER A 93 -18.83 -1.36 -7.14
N GLN A 94 -17.76 -1.13 -7.89
CA GLN A 94 -17.27 -2.03 -8.92
C GLN A 94 -15.97 -2.69 -8.50
N TYR A 95 -15.92 -4.02 -8.56
CA TYR A 95 -14.73 -4.80 -8.25
C TYR A 95 -14.33 -5.68 -9.43
N GLN A 96 -13.03 -5.72 -9.76
CA GLN A 96 -12.53 -6.44 -10.92
C GLN A 96 -12.13 -7.91 -10.64
N GLY A 97 -12.21 -8.38 -9.39
CA GLY A 97 -11.84 -9.75 -9.04
C GLY A 97 -12.96 -10.78 -9.23
N GLY A 98 -12.60 -12.04 -9.50
CA GLY A 98 -13.56 -13.10 -9.84
C GLY A 98 -14.58 -13.49 -8.77
N ALA A 99 -14.46 -12.97 -7.54
CA ALA A 99 -15.35 -13.28 -6.41
C ALA A 99 -16.50 -12.26 -6.22
N GLY A 100 -16.77 -11.40 -7.20
CA GLY A 100 -17.83 -10.38 -7.09
C GLY A 100 -17.69 -9.29 -8.13
N MET A 101 -17.69 -9.66 -9.42
CA MET A 101 -17.71 -8.69 -10.51
C MET A 101 -19.10 -8.07 -10.63
N GLY A 102 -19.16 -6.74 -10.67
CA GLY A 102 -20.42 -6.02 -10.86
C GLY A 102 -20.46 -4.70 -10.09
N PRO A 103 -21.49 -3.85 -10.32
CA PRO A 103 -21.67 -2.53 -9.70
C PRO A 103 -22.20 -2.55 -8.26
N GLU A 104 -22.48 -3.75 -7.72
CA GLU A 104 -22.94 -3.97 -6.34
C GLU A 104 -21.95 -4.89 -5.59
N ALA A 105 -20.66 -4.79 -5.92
CA ALA A 105 -19.65 -5.63 -5.31
C ALA A 105 -19.48 -5.30 -3.82
N ASN A 106 -19.70 -6.28 -2.95
CA ASN A 106 -19.58 -6.14 -1.49
C ASN A 106 -18.53 -7.11 -0.94
N CYS A 107 -17.30 -7.01 -1.43
CA CYS A 107 -16.20 -7.88 -1.00
C CYS A 107 -15.29 -7.19 0.03
N LYS A 108 -14.44 -7.97 0.72
CA LYS A 108 -13.43 -7.46 1.65
C LYS A 108 -12.58 -6.30 1.11
N HIS A 109 -12.25 -6.30 -0.19
CA HIS A 109 -11.46 -5.21 -0.81
C HIS A 109 -12.22 -3.89 -0.90
N VAL A 110 -13.55 -3.96 -0.98
CA VAL A 110 -14.44 -2.79 -0.93
C VAL A 110 -14.38 -2.23 0.49
N TYR A 111 -14.62 -3.06 1.51
CA TYR A 111 -14.58 -2.60 2.90
C TYR A 111 -13.22 -2.04 3.30
N VAL A 112 -12.10 -2.65 2.90
CA VAL A 112 -10.73 -2.18 3.27
C VAL A 112 -10.46 -0.75 2.82
N VAL A 113 -10.90 -0.38 1.63
CA VAL A 113 -10.71 1.00 1.15
C VAL A 113 -11.71 1.97 1.81
N LEU A 114 -12.93 1.54 2.19
CA LEU A 114 -13.83 2.39 2.99
C LEU A 114 -13.21 2.67 4.37
N TYR A 115 -12.65 1.62 4.98
CA TYR A 115 -11.93 1.73 6.24
C TYR A 115 -10.72 2.67 6.13
N ALA A 116 -10.00 2.61 5.00
CA ALA A 116 -8.92 3.55 4.73
C ALA A 116 -9.39 5.00 4.59
N LEU A 117 -10.57 5.25 4.04
CA LEU A 117 -11.18 6.59 4.00
C LEU A 117 -11.55 7.07 5.41
N ALA A 118 -12.07 6.19 6.26
CA ALA A 118 -12.35 6.53 7.66
C ALA A 118 -11.07 6.88 8.44
N LYS A 119 -9.91 6.34 8.03
CA LYS A 119 -8.59 6.66 8.56
C LYS A 119 -7.83 7.73 7.77
N ALA A 120 -8.46 8.40 6.81
CA ALA A 120 -7.76 9.33 5.93
C ALA A 120 -7.12 10.50 6.71
N ALA A 121 -7.74 10.96 7.80
CA ALA A 121 -7.22 12.01 8.66
C ALA A 121 -5.91 11.62 9.38
N ASP A 122 -5.76 10.35 9.74
CA ASP A 122 -4.57 9.81 10.41
C ASP A 122 -3.45 9.46 9.42
N GLY A 123 -3.75 9.50 8.11
CA GLY A 123 -2.87 9.08 7.04
C GLY A 123 -3.20 7.65 6.57
N ILE A 124 -3.37 7.51 5.26
CA ILE A 124 -3.73 6.22 4.65
C ILE A 124 -2.50 5.31 4.59
N ILE A 125 -2.62 4.11 5.19
CA ILE A 125 -1.58 3.08 5.12
C ILE A 125 -1.66 2.35 3.77
N CYS A 126 -0.69 2.62 2.90
CA CYS A 126 -0.50 1.93 1.62
C CYS A 126 0.72 1.00 1.64
N PHE A 127 0.83 0.15 0.62
CA PHE A 127 1.94 -0.72 0.33
C PHE A 127 3.21 0.10 0.12
N GLU A 128 4.29 -0.29 0.79
CA GLU A 128 5.57 0.40 0.66
C GLU A 128 6.22 0.08 -0.69
N THR A 129 6.49 1.11 -1.49
CA THR A 129 7.28 0.95 -2.71
C THR A 129 8.74 0.66 -2.36
N CYS A 130 9.48 0.04 -3.29
CA CYS A 130 10.90 -0.28 -3.06
C CYS A 130 11.72 0.98 -2.70
N THR A 131 11.39 2.13 -3.27
CA THR A 131 12.05 3.40 -3.00
C THR A 131 11.79 3.90 -1.58
N GLN A 132 10.56 3.77 -1.06
CA GLN A 132 10.26 4.11 0.33
C GLN A 132 11.08 3.25 1.31
N ARG A 133 11.25 1.96 1.02
CA ARG A 133 12.11 1.08 1.84
C ARG A 133 13.58 1.44 1.70
N LEU A 134 14.07 1.71 0.49
CA LEU A 134 15.47 2.10 0.24
C LEU A 134 15.84 3.43 0.92
N HIS A 135 14.94 4.41 0.99
CA HIS A 135 15.19 5.65 1.74
C HIS A 135 15.42 5.41 3.24
N THR A 136 14.84 4.35 3.83
CA THR A 136 15.13 3.99 5.23
C THR A 136 16.52 3.36 5.42
N PHE A 137 17.14 2.78 4.38
CA PHE A 137 18.52 2.28 4.45
C PHE A 137 19.55 3.42 4.50
N HIS A 138 19.24 4.59 3.95
CA HIS A 138 20.10 5.77 4.02
C HIS A 138 20.01 6.52 5.36
N HIS A 139 19.10 6.12 6.24
CA HIS A 139 19.24 6.39 7.68
C HIS A 139 20.27 5.44 8.30
N VAL A 140 21.51 5.54 7.84
CA VAL A 140 22.65 4.83 8.44
C VAL A 140 22.73 5.28 9.90
N LYS A 141 22.73 4.33 10.84
CA LYS A 141 23.03 4.63 12.25
C LYS A 141 24.31 5.45 12.27
N LYS A 142 24.37 6.56 13.03
CA LYS A 142 25.63 7.29 13.22
C LYS A 142 26.70 6.27 13.60
N HIS A 143 27.64 6.02 12.70
CA HIS A 143 28.78 5.19 13.00
C HIS A 143 29.61 6.00 13.99
N THR A 144 29.50 5.65 15.28
CA THR A 144 30.19 6.34 16.38
C THR A 144 31.65 5.97 16.48
N ASP A 145 32.08 4.92 15.78
CA ASP A 145 33.48 4.56 15.72
C ASP A 145 34.19 5.38 14.65
N SER A 146 35.31 5.98 15.03
CA SER A 146 36.21 6.63 14.08
C SER A 146 36.75 5.57 13.12
N PRO A 147 37.00 5.91 11.84
CA PRO A 147 37.67 4.99 10.92
C PRO A 147 38.94 4.46 11.58
N VAL A 148 39.14 3.14 11.55
CA VAL A 148 40.36 2.51 12.07
C VAL A 148 41.53 3.12 11.30
N LYS A 149 42.34 3.92 12.00
CA LYS A 149 43.50 4.57 11.39
C LYS A 149 44.47 3.50 10.88
N MET A 150 45.18 3.80 9.79
CA MET A 150 46.09 2.87 9.13
C MET A 150 47.12 2.25 10.09
N GLU A 151 47.51 3.00 11.13
CA GLU A 151 48.41 2.58 12.22
C GLU A 151 47.89 1.41 13.09
N HIS A 152 46.57 1.16 13.09
CA HIS A 152 45.94 0.04 13.79
C HIS A 152 45.62 -1.15 12.86
N PHE A 153 45.95 -1.03 11.57
CA PHE A 153 45.70 -2.08 10.59
C PHE A 153 46.83 -3.12 10.66
N MET A 154 46.59 -4.25 11.34
CA MET A 154 47.55 -5.35 11.38
C MET A 154 47.53 -6.10 10.03
N LEU A 155 48.64 -5.97 9.27
CA LEU A 155 48.87 -6.79 8.09
C LEU A 155 49.16 -8.22 8.54
N LEU A 156 48.35 -9.17 8.05
CA LEU A 156 48.60 -10.59 8.23
C LEU A 156 49.90 -10.94 7.48
N SER A 157 50.96 -11.23 8.22
CA SER A 157 52.20 -11.79 7.67
C SER A 157 52.47 -13.14 8.34
N ASP A 158 52.19 -14.20 7.57
CA ASP A 158 53.19 -15.16 7.12
C ASP A 158 52.48 -16.31 6.38
N GLY A 159 52.94 -16.63 5.16
CA GLY A 159 52.37 -17.68 4.30
C GLY A 159 52.00 -17.25 2.87
N ASN A 160 52.08 -15.95 2.54
CA ASN A 160 51.71 -15.46 1.20
C ASN A 160 52.66 -15.96 0.09
N LEU A 161 53.93 -16.24 0.41
CA LEU A 161 54.90 -16.66 -0.59
C LEU A 161 54.55 -18.02 -1.22
N GLN A 162 54.11 -18.99 -0.40
CA GLN A 162 53.76 -20.33 -0.88
C GLN A 162 52.55 -20.29 -1.82
N ARG A 163 51.54 -19.48 -1.49
CA ARG A 163 50.35 -19.28 -2.34
C ARG A 163 50.64 -18.61 -3.69
N VAL A 164 51.66 -17.75 -3.76
CA VAL A 164 52.11 -17.15 -5.02
C VAL A 164 52.88 -18.17 -5.87
N LEU A 165 53.63 -19.07 -5.24
CA LEU A 165 54.33 -20.16 -5.93
C LEU A 165 53.37 -21.25 -6.43
N ASP A 166 52.25 -21.45 -5.75
CA ASP A 166 51.21 -22.44 -6.11
C ASP A 166 50.18 -21.90 -7.13
N LEU A 167 50.29 -20.63 -7.55
CA LEU A 167 49.42 -20.02 -8.56
C LEU A 167 49.88 -20.47 -9.96
N ASP A 168 49.14 -21.39 -10.57
CA ASP A 168 49.33 -21.77 -11.98
C ASP A 168 48.91 -20.59 -12.88
N PRO A 169 49.81 -20.01 -13.68
CA PRO A 169 49.52 -18.84 -14.51
C PRO A 169 48.74 -19.17 -15.80
N SER A 170 48.26 -20.41 -15.95
CA SER A 170 47.48 -20.83 -17.12
C SER A 170 46.03 -20.31 -17.03
N PRO A 171 45.44 -19.80 -18.14
CA PRO A 171 44.09 -19.20 -18.15
C PRO A 171 42.95 -20.20 -17.99
#